data_AF-A0A7T0BRM9-F1
#
_entry.id   AF-A0A7T0BRM9-F1
#
_cell.length_a   1.000
_cell.length_b   1.000
_cell.length_c   1.000
_cell.angle_alpha   90.00
_cell.angle_beta   90.00
_cell.angle_gamma   90.00
#
_symmetry.space_group_name_H-M   'P 1'
#
loop_
_entity.id
_entity.type
_entity.pdbx_description
1 polymer ?
#
loop_
_entity_poly.entity_id
_entity_poly.type
_entity_poly.pdbx_seq_one_letter_code
_entity_poly.pdbx_strand_id
1 'polypeptide(L)' 'MDKKCFISGKRSVGGRRLIHRGISKRFKGIGLKLVKSNKRVFKANLKKKTIVLNSGSIKKV' A
#
# COMPACT_ATOMS: atom_id res chain seq x y z
N MET A 1 18.21 1.86 -1.91
CA MET A 1 17.58 2.52 -0.75
C MET A 1 16.22 1.90 -0.52
N ASP A 2 16.07 1.14 0.56
CA ASP A 2 14.76 0.58 0.90
C ASP A 2 13.77 1.67 1.26
N LYS A 3 12.63 1.72 0.55
CA LYS A 3 11.50 2.59 0.88
C LYS A 3 10.80 2.04 2.13
N LYS A 4 11.43 2.26 3.28
CA LYS A 4 10.94 1.88 4.60
C LYS A 4 10.65 3.14 5.41
N CYS A 5 9.52 3.14 6.12
CA CYS A 5 9.21 4.22 7.06
C CYS A 5 10.19 4.15 8.24
N PHE A 6 10.87 5.25 8.55
CA PHE A 6 11.79 5.36 9.68
C PHE A 6 11.13 5.06 11.02
N ILE A 7 9.89 5.55 11.22
CA ILE A 7 9.16 5.42 12.50
C ILE A 7 8.46 4.07 12.59
N SER A 8 7.64 3.74 11.58
CA SER A 8 6.73 2.59 11.64
C SER A 8 7.25 1.32 10.97
N GLY A 9 8.39 1.38 10.30
CA GLY A 9 8.95 0.24 9.56
C GLY A 9 8.13 -0.21 8.34
N LYS A 10 7.02 0.47 8.00
CA LYS A 10 6.17 0.14 6.84
C LYS A 10 7.00 0.13 5.56
N ARG A 11 6.87 -0.96 4.80
CA ARG A 11 7.57 -1.21 3.53
C ARG A 11 6.58 -1.52 2.42
N SER A 12 7.06 -1.52 1.18
CA SER A 12 6.26 -2.02 0.08
C SER A 12 5.96 -3.51 0.24
N VAL A 13 4.70 -3.91 0.06
CA VAL A 13 4.27 -5.30 0.17
C VAL A 13 3.74 -5.75 -1.19
N GLY A 14 4.10 -6.97 -1.59
CA GLY A 14 3.53 -7.60 -2.78
C GLY A 14 2.12 -8.10 -2.54
N GLY A 15 1.26 -8.01 -3.55
CA GLY A 15 -0.01 -8.73 -3.53
C GLY A 15 -0.66 -8.78 -4.90
N ARG A 16 -1.98 -8.96 -4.94
CA ARG A 16 -2.71 -9.20 -6.18
C ARG A 16 -3.79 -8.14 -6.43
N ARG A 17 -4.04 -7.86 -7.70
CA ARG A 17 -5.24 -7.16 -8.18
C ARG A 17 -6.17 -8.24 -8.72
N LEU A 18 -7.27 -8.50 -8.01
CA LEU A 18 -8.29 -9.46 -8.39
C LEU A 18 -9.39 -8.74 -9.14
N ILE A 19 -9.63 -9.14 -10.39
CA ILE A 19 -10.70 -8.60 -11.22
C ILE A 19 -11.86 -9.59 -11.17
N HIS A 20 -12.97 -9.16 -10.57
CA HIS A 20 -14.21 -9.91 -10.51
C HIS A 20 -15.25 -9.31 -11.47
N ARG A 21 -16.13 -10.15 -12.02
CA ARG A 21 -17.29 -9.74 -12.82
C ARG A 21 -18.56 -10.37 -12.27
N GLY A 22 -19.70 -9.72 -12.50
CA GLY A 22 -21.01 -10.15 -12.01
C GLY A 22 -21.50 -9.37 -10.78
N ILE A 23 -22.66 -9.76 -10.28
CA ILE A 23 -23.30 -9.18 -9.10
C ILE A 23 -23.08 -10.13 -7.93
N SER A 24 -22.80 -9.58 -6.74
CA SER A 24 -22.56 -10.41 -5.56
C SER A 24 -23.83 -11.15 -5.12
N LYS A 25 -23.65 -12.31 -4.47
CA LYS A 25 -24.77 -13.09 -3.92
C LYS A 25 -25.56 -12.32 -2.87
N ARG A 26 -24.91 -11.40 -2.14
CA ARG A 26 -25.57 -10.52 -1.17
C ARG A 26 -26.63 -9.63 -1.83
N PHE A 27 -26.40 -9.20 -3.07
CA PHE A 27 -27.37 -8.41 -3.83
C PHE A 27 -28.27 -9.28 -4.72
N LYS A 28 -28.53 -10.53 -4.31
CA LYS A 28 -29.33 -11.52 -5.04
C LYS A 28 -28.83 -11.83 -6.46
N GLY A 29 -27.56 -11.55 -6.74
CA GLY A 29 -26.90 -11.97 -7.99
C GLY A 29 -26.40 -13.42 -7.92
N ILE A 30 -26.05 -13.98 -9.08
CA ILE A 30 -25.50 -15.34 -9.20
C ILE A 30 -24.16 -15.48 -8.45
N GLY A 31 -23.37 -14.40 -8.41
CA GLY A 31 -22.08 -14.33 -7.73
C GLY A 31 -21.01 -13.62 -8.55
N LEU A 32 -19.95 -13.20 -7.86
CA LEU A 32 -18.77 -12.60 -8.47
C LEU A 32 -17.85 -13.70 -9.01
N LYS A 33 -17.58 -13.70 -10.31
CA LYS A 33 -16.63 -14.62 -10.95
C LYS A 33 -15.25 -13.96 -11.09
N LEU A 34 -14.20 -14.67 -10.69
CA LEU A 34 -12.82 -14.24 -10.89
C LEU A 34 -12.46 -14.36 -12.37
N VAL A 35 -12.01 -13.26 -12.99
CA VAL A 35 -11.62 -13.22 -14.40
C VAL A 35 -10.10 -13.21 -14.57
N LYS A 36 -9.40 -12.41 -13.77
CA LYS A 36 -7.94 -12.30 -13.85
C LYS A 36 -7.34 -11.92 -12.51
N SER A 37 -6.13 -12.41 -12.28
CA SER A 37 -5.32 -12.09 -11.11
C SER A 37 -3.95 -11.59 -11.56
N ASN A 38 -3.66 -10.33 -11.31
CA ASN A 38 -2.37 -9.70 -11.66
C ASN A 38 -1.55 -9.42 -10.41
N LYS A 39 -0.24 -9.62 -10.46
CA LYS A 39 0.68 -9.17 -9.40
C LYS A 39 0.69 -7.65 -9.34
N ARG A 40 0.72 -7.08 -8.13
CA ARG A 40 0.89 -5.65 -7.88
C ARG A 40 1.72 -5.41 -6.63
N VAL A 41 2.28 -4.22 -6.51
CA VAL A 41 3.02 -3.78 -5.32
C VAL A 41 2.22 -2.69 -4.62
N PHE A 42 1.95 -2.88 -3.33
CA PHE A 42 1.40 -1.85 -2.45
C PHE A 42 2.57 -1.02 -1.91
N LYS A 43 2.62 0.26 -2.28
CA LYS A 43 3.64 1.19 -1.78
C LYS A 43 3.21 1.75 -0.42
N ALA A 44 4.14 1.83 0.53
CA ALA A 44 3.92 2.59 1.75
C ALA A 44 3.78 4.08 1.42
N ASN A 45 2.87 4.80 2.09
CA ASN A 45 2.69 6.24 1.94
C ASN A 45 3.82 7.00 2.66
N LEU A 46 5.03 6.98 2.09
CA LEU A 46 6.19 7.68 2.61
C LEU A 46 6.15 9.14 2.16
N LYS A 47 6.48 10.04 3.09
CA LYS A 47 6.60 11.49 2.85
C LYS A 47 7.93 11.94 3.42
N LYS A 48 8.57 12.91 2.77
CA LYS A 48 9.80 13.52 3.25
C LYS A 48 9.45 14.57 4.30
N LYS A 49 10.07 14.51 5.47
CA LYS A 49 10.00 15.55 6.50
C LYS A 49 11.42 15.93 6.93
N THR A 50 11.62 17.22 7.14
CA THR A 50 12.85 17.76 7.70
C THR A 50 12.58 18.12 9.15
N ILE A 51 13.41 17.62 10.06
CA ILE A 51 13.31 17.87 11.50
C ILE A 51 14.57 18.62 11.91
N VAL A 52 14.39 19.78 12.55
CA VAL A 52 15.48 20.50 13.23
C VAL A 52 15.53 19.98 14.67
N LEU A 53 16.68 19.45 15.07
CA LEU A 53 16.91 18.95 16.41
C LEU A 53 17.36 20.11 17.32
N ASN A 54 17.11 19.99 18.63
CA ASN A 54 17.51 21.02 19.61
C ASN A 54 19.02 21.29 19.65
N SER A 55 19.83 20.37 19.10
CA SER A 55 21.28 20.56 18.91
C SER A 55 21.65 21.43 17.69
N GLY A 56 20.67 22.01 17.00
CA GLY A 56 20.86 22.78 15.76
C GLY A 56 21.05 21.93 14.50
N SER A 57 21.11 20.60 14.64
CA SER A 57 21.32 19.68 13.51
C SER A 57 20.02 19.39 12.74
N ILE A 58 20.14 19.26 11.42
CA ILE A 58 19.02 19.00 10.52
C ILE A 58 18.98 17.50 10.16
N LYS A 59 17.87 16.83 10.45
CA LYS A 59 17.63 15.43 10.10
C LYS A 59 16.50 15.30 9.07
N LYS A 60 16.75 14.60 7.97
CA LYS A 60 15.74 14.26 6.95
C LYS A 60 15.21 12.86 7.22
N VAL A 61 13.88 12.73 7.26
CA VAL A 61 13.15 11.48 7.56
C VAL A 61 12.11 11.21 6.48
#